data_AF-A0A843ANN6-F1
#
_entry.id   AF-A0A843ANN6-F1
#
_cell.length_a   1.000
_cell.length_b   1.000
_cell.length_c   1.000
_cell.angle_alpha   90.00
_cell.angle_beta   90.00
_cell.angle_gamma   90.00
#
_symmetry.space_group_name_H-M   'P 1'
#
loop_
_entity.id
_entity.type
_entity.pdbx_description
1 polymer ?
#
loop_
_entity_poly.entity_id
_entity_poly.type
_entity_poly.pdbx_seq_one_letter_code
_entity_poly.pdbx_strand_id
1 'polypeptide(L)'
;MIIFLLFVVSSLECSLATDIDKNNIFIGKNIKTNVETNSTSNDTLNTKIDSKKEDSKINTPTNISSKSKSKIETGCCSIILQINSSAYTYAYRRDSTYAANLYIKKVKLYGIEALKEYKTTNIYFFHSIIFKNGWYLATGGSDNPKVNKYLQNLGAKMVYKNTINSVYMKKAMKKVKSLGLGHFIIKAPNGKVGVVIYNYGVSKLSIFKMKSGEYLSIPNSPNLFRHNKYTVKKNKSVDAAIYIAGTDKFGVNRRNIIVYNVENFKYKNKLNKNKLNKKILIKIWISNDNGRYVGRNTGNKADNVIFKGKTVYAGSISKIPNKRYIGKVLLK
;
A
#
# COMPACT_ATOMS: atom_id res chain seq x y z
N MET A 1 -58.25 18.88 5.10
CA MET A 1 -57.93 17.50 5.55
C MET A 1 -56.52 17.17 5.06
N ILE A 2 -55.54 17.31 5.95
CA ILE A 2 -54.09 17.18 5.66
C ILE A 2 -53.66 15.78 6.09
N ILE A 3 -53.16 14.97 5.15
CA ILE A 3 -52.62 13.64 5.44
C ILE A 3 -51.12 13.77 5.72
N PHE A 4 -50.76 13.64 7.00
CA PHE A 4 -49.38 13.54 7.47
C PHE A 4 -48.90 12.08 7.32
N LEU A 5 -47.95 11.83 6.42
CA LEU A 5 -47.30 10.52 6.30
C LEU A 5 -46.07 10.48 7.22
N LEU A 6 -46.18 9.76 8.34
CA LEU A 6 -45.06 9.48 9.24
C LEU A 6 -44.10 8.46 8.60
N PHE A 7 -42.89 8.89 8.29
CA PHE A 7 -41.77 8.01 7.98
C PHE A 7 -41.17 7.46 9.28
N VAL A 8 -41.44 6.17 9.57
CA VAL A 8 -40.70 5.41 10.58
C VAL A 8 -39.31 5.08 10.02
N VAL A 9 -38.28 5.76 10.53
CA VAL A 9 -36.88 5.43 10.27
C VAL A 9 -36.49 4.28 11.20
N SER A 10 -36.48 3.06 10.69
CA SER A 10 -35.88 1.92 11.39
C SER A 10 -34.36 1.97 11.23
N SER A 11 -33.67 2.33 12.32
CA SER A 11 -32.23 2.21 12.46
C SER A 11 -31.83 0.73 12.60
N LEU A 12 -31.33 0.14 11.52
CA LEU A 12 -30.69 -1.17 11.59
C LEU A 12 -29.28 -1.01 12.19
N GLU A 13 -29.16 -1.30 13.48
CA GLU A 13 -27.88 -1.47 14.17
C GLU A 13 -27.14 -2.67 13.56
N CYS A 14 -25.91 -2.43 13.09
CA CYS A 14 -25.04 -3.45 12.57
C CYS A 14 -24.12 -3.92 13.71
N SER A 15 -24.41 -5.10 14.25
CA SER A 15 -23.62 -5.72 15.30
C SER A 15 -22.20 -6.03 14.82
N LEU A 16 -21.23 -5.60 15.63
CA LEU A 16 -19.82 -5.93 15.49
C LEU A 16 -19.60 -7.35 16.04
N ALA A 17 -19.30 -8.30 15.16
CA ALA A 17 -18.75 -9.58 15.58
C ALA A 17 -17.30 -9.36 16.07
N THR A 18 -17.11 -9.45 17.39
CA THR A 18 -15.81 -9.56 18.05
C THR A 18 -15.54 -11.03 18.32
N ASP A 19 -14.62 -11.64 17.57
CA ASP A 19 -14.01 -12.91 17.98
C ASP A 19 -12.95 -12.61 19.03
N ILE A 20 -13.21 -13.04 20.26
CA ILE A 20 -12.28 -13.09 21.38
C ILE A 20 -11.58 -14.45 21.31
N ASP A 21 -10.30 -14.44 20.95
CA ASP A 21 -9.43 -15.62 21.09
C ASP A 21 -9.08 -15.78 22.58
N LYS A 22 -9.85 -16.63 23.27
CA LYS A 22 -9.48 -17.16 24.58
C LYS A 22 -8.44 -18.26 24.35
N ASN A 23 -7.17 -17.94 24.57
CA ASN A 23 -6.13 -18.80 25.16
C ASN A 23 -4.77 -18.14 25.00
N ASN A 24 -4.27 -17.51 26.06
CA ASN A 24 -2.90 -17.71 26.51
C ASN A 24 -2.72 -17.12 27.91
N ILE A 25 -2.62 -18.05 28.85
CA ILE A 25 -2.32 -17.84 30.25
C ILE A 25 -0.88 -17.34 30.37
N PHE A 26 -0.73 -16.33 31.22
CA PHE A 26 0.51 -15.77 31.72
C PHE A 26 1.28 -16.82 32.52
N ILE A 27 2.55 -17.08 32.18
CA ILE A 27 3.54 -17.53 33.16
C ILE A 27 4.78 -16.66 32.99
N GLY A 28 5.00 -15.78 33.95
CA GLY A 28 6.19 -14.97 34.07
C GLY A 28 7.37 -15.81 34.57
N LYS A 29 8.55 -15.54 34.03
CA LYS A 29 9.81 -15.80 34.75
C LYS A 29 10.78 -14.67 34.45
N ASN A 30 11.06 -13.89 35.49
CA ASN A 30 12.13 -12.91 35.59
C ASN A 30 13.47 -13.61 35.32
N ILE A 31 14.24 -13.12 34.36
CA ILE A 31 15.70 -13.30 34.33
C ILE A 31 16.31 -11.94 34.02
N LYS A 32 16.86 -11.31 35.06
CA LYS A 32 17.85 -10.24 34.97
C LYS A 32 19.17 -10.89 34.59
N THR A 33 19.85 -10.34 33.59
CA THR A 33 21.30 -10.53 33.41
C THR A 33 21.95 -9.20 33.09
N ASN A 34 22.77 -8.76 34.05
CA ASN A 34 23.78 -7.72 33.93
C ASN A 34 24.84 -8.16 32.90
N VAL A 35 25.27 -7.24 32.05
CA VAL A 35 26.60 -7.23 31.41
C VAL A 35 26.94 -5.74 31.23
N GLU A 36 27.60 -5.14 32.22
CA GLU A 36 29.05 -4.91 32.27
C GLU A 36 29.60 -4.09 31.11
N THR A 37 29.79 -2.81 31.44
CA THR A 37 30.66 -1.83 30.80
C THR A 37 32.12 -2.27 30.87
N ASN A 38 32.80 -2.32 29.73
CA ASN A 38 34.26 -2.25 29.69
C ASN A 38 34.68 -1.04 28.85
N SER A 39 35.14 -0.02 29.58
CA SER A 39 36.01 1.04 29.10
C SER A 39 37.39 0.47 28.77
N THR A 40 37.99 0.91 27.67
CA THR A 40 39.46 0.97 27.58
C THR A 40 39.84 2.18 26.73
N SER A 41 40.44 3.12 27.43
CA SER A 41 41.28 4.21 26.94
C SER A 41 42.52 3.67 26.25
N ASN A 42 43.05 4.41 25.27
CA ASN A 42 44.48 4.61 25.05
C ASN A 42 44.69 5.86 24.16
N ASP A 43 45.02 6.96 24.84
CA ASP A 43 46.10 7.90 24.60
C ASP A 43 46.61 8.23 23.18
N THR A 44 46.40 9.51 22.86
CA THR A 44 47.36 10.54 22.41
C THR A 44 48.39 10.25 21.31
N LEU A 45 48.33 11.07 20.25
CA LEU A 45 49.51 11.83 19.83
C LEU A 45 49.13 13.25 19.35
N ASN A 46 49.76 14.22 20.00
CA ASN A 46 49.77 15.66 19.72
C ASN A 46 50.61 15.96 18.46
N THR A 47 50.17 16.95 17.67
CA THR A 47 51.08 17.97 17.10
C THR A 47 50.30 19.27 16.87
N LYS A 48 50.62 20.30 17.66
CA LYS A 48 50.37 21.72 17.38
C LYS A 48 51.51 22.26 16.52
N ILE A 49 51.20 23.07 15.51
CA ILE A 49 52.08 24.14 15.01
C ILE A 49 51.21 25.37 14.68
N ASP A 50 51.77 26.53 15.03
CA ASP A 50 51.19 27.85 15.24
C ASP A 50 50.94 28.73 13.99
N SER A 51 49.99 29.66 14.19
CA SER A 51 49.97 31.08 13.79
C SER A 51 49.99 31.49 12.30
N LYS A 52 48.95 32.22 11.85
CA LYS A 52 48.89 33.69 11.75
C LYS A 52 47.62 34.14 11.02
N LYS A 53 47.04 35.25 11.49
CA LYS A 53 45.95 36.00 10.85
C LYS A 53 46.47 36.73 9.61
N GLU A 54 45.70 36.68 8.53
CA GLU A 54 45.65 37.77 7.56
C GLU A 54 44.24 37.83 6.95
N ASP A 55 43.63 39.02 7.05
CA ASP A 55 42.31 39.35 6.53
C ASP A 55 42.35 39.47 5.00
N SER A 56 41.52 38.70 4.31
CA SER A 56 41.03 39.10 2.99
C SER A 56 39.60 38.58 2.77
N LYS A 57 38.65 39.51 2.77
CA LYS A 57 37.26 39.28 2.37
C LYS A 57 37.23 39.01 0.86
N ILE A 58 37.01 37.76 0.48
CA ILE A 58 36.49 37.41 -0.83
C ILE A 58 35.19 36.64 -0.61
N ASN A 59 34.07 37.36 -0.81
CA ASN A 59 32.73 36.79 -0.83
C ASN A 59 32.55 35.96 -2.10
N THR A 60 32.92 34.68 -2.05
CA THR A 60 32.45 33.70 -3.03
C THR A 60 31.21 33.02 -2.45
N PRO A 61 30.03 33.08 -3.09
CA PRO A 61 28.86 32.38 -2.62
C PRO A 61 29.08 30.88 -2.86
N THR A 62 29.68 30.20 -1.89
CA THR A 62 29.69 28.75 -1.83
C THR A 62 28.27 28.33 -1.48
N ASN A 63 27.45 28.14 -2.51
CA ASN A 63 26.24 27.33 -2.42
C ASN A 63 26.67 25.88 -2.15
N ILE A 64 27.12 25.62 -0.92
CA ILE A 64 27.11 24.29 -0.34
C ILE A 64 25.63 23.98 -0.17
N SER A 65 25.03 23.47 -1.25
CA SER A 65 23.86 22.64 -1.18
C SER A 65 24.20 21.55 -0.18
N SER A 66 23.77 21.75 1.07
CA SER A 66 23.59 20.65 1.99
C SER A 66 22.57 19.76 1.29
N LYS A 67 23.08 18.74 0.58
CA LYS A 67 22.34 17.52 0.31
C LYS A 67 21.88 17.08 1.67
N SER A 68 20.66 17.48 2.06
CA SER A 68 19.96 16.82 3.13
C SER A 68 20.02 15.36 2.73
N LYS A 69 20.75 14.55 3.50
CA LYS A 69 20.65 13.10 3.41
C LYS A 69 19.15 12.87 3.58
N SER A 70 18.45 12.61 2.47
CA SER A 70 17.03 12.31 2.52
C SER A 70 16.94 11.17 3.52
N LYS A 71 16.21 11.41 4.61
CA LYS A 71 15.99 10.40 5.63
C LYS A 71 15.59 9.15 4.85
N ILE A 72 16.35 8.07 5.01
CA ILE A 72 16.13 6.84 4.25
C ILE A 72 14.78 6.29 4.75
N GLU A 73 13.72 6.68 4.07
CA GLU A 73 12.37 6.54 4.58
C GLU A 73 11.79 5.17 4.22
N THR A 74 11.33 4.48 5.25
CA THR A 74 10.56 3.25 5.12
C THR A 74 9.15 3.57 4.66
N GLY A 75 8.64 2.82 3.69
CA GLY A 75 7.22 2.82 3.40
C GLY A 75 6.84 2.17 2.10
N CYS A 76 5.60 1.71 2.08
CA CYS A 76 5.02 0.92 1.02
C CYS A 76 4.72 1.76 -0.23
N CYS A 77 4.43 1.07 -1.32
CA CYS A 77 4.03 1.67 -2.58
C CYS A 77 2.89 0.90 -3.23
N SER A 78 1.88 1.63 -3.69
CA SER A 78 0.80 1.07 -4.48
C SER A 78 0.99 1.41 -5.95
N ILE A 79 0.77 0.43 -6.82
CA ILE A 79 0.89 0.57 -8.26
C ILE A 79 -0.47 0.33 -8.92
N ILE A 80 -0.81 1.15 -9.90
CA ILE A 80 -1.99 0.97 -10.73
C ILE A 80 -1.58 1.07 -12.20
N LEU A 81 -1.91 0.08 -13.01
CA LEU A 81 -1.81 0.13 -14.47
C LEU A 81 -3.22 0.07 -15.05
N GLN A 82 -3.56 1.08 -15.85
CA GLN A 82 -4.81 1.16 -16.59
C GLN A 82 -4.56 0.59 -18.00
N ILE A 83 -4.82 -0.71 -18.21
CA ILE A 83 -4.55 -1.35 -19.50
C ILE A 83 -5.57 -0.87 -20.53
N ASN A 84 -6.86 -1.07 -20.23
CA ASN A 84 -7.98 -0.58 -21.03
C ASN A 84 -9.26 -0.50 -20.17
N SER A 85 -10.41 -0.21 -20.77
CA SER A 85 -11.68 -0.03 -20.06
C SER A 85 -12.18 -1.26 -19.28
N SER A 86 -11.62 -2.45 -19.55
CA SER A 86 -12.05 -3.73 -18.97
C SER A 86 -10.91 -4.53 -18.33
N ALA A 87 -9.66 -4.02 -18.36
CA ALA A 87 -8.51 -4.71 -17.81
C ALA A 87 -7.58 -3.74 -17.06
N TYR A 88 -7.08 -4.20 -15.92
CA TYR A 88 -6.22 -3.41 -15.03
C TYR A 88 -5.19 -4.31 -14.37
N THR A 89 -4.08 -3.73 -13.93
CA THR A 89 -3.16 -4.45 -13.05
C THR A 89 -2.86 -3.58 -11.84
N TYR A 90 -3.03 -4.14 -10.65
CA TYR A 90 -2.71 -3.49 -9.39
C TYR A 90 -1.52 -4.20 -8.76
N ALA A 91 -0.66 -3.47 -8.07
CA ALA A 91 0.35 -4.09 -7.22
C ALA A 91 0.52 -3.34 -5.91
N TYR A 92 0.95 -4.08 -4.89
CA TYR A 92 1.34 -3.54 -3.61
C TYR A 92 2.75 -3.99 -3.29
N ARG A 93 3.66 -3.04 -3.12
CA ARG A 93 5.01 -3.26 -2.62
C ARG A 93 5.02 -3.00 -1.13
N ARG A 94 5.24 -4.04 -0.34
CA ARG A 94 5.39 -3.93 1.11
C ARG A 94 6.82 -3.53 1.46
N ASP A 95 6.94 -2.51 2.29
CA ASP A 95 8.20 -2.09 2.88
C ASP A 95 8.02 -2.01 4.39
N SER A 96 8.71 -2.87 5.13
CA SER A 96 8.56 -2.95 6.58
C SER A 96 9.79 -3.57 7.23
N THR A 97 10.13 -3.08 8.42
CA THR A 97 11.25 -3.56 9.24
C THR A 97 11.05 -4.99 9.74
N TYR A 98 9.83 -5.51 9.72
CA TYR A 98 9.50 -6.82 10.29
C TYR A 98 8.76 -7.73 9.28
N ALA A 99 8.89 -9.04 9.51
CA ALA A 99 8.20 -10.06 8.71
C ALA A 99 6.73 -10.19 9.14
N ALA A 100 5.85 -10.47 8.19
CA ALA A 100 4.43 -10.67 8.47
C ALA A 100 3.86 -11.84 7.67
N ASN A 101 2.72 -12.36 8.10
CA ASN A 101 1.88 -13.20 7.26
C ASN A 101 0.90 -12.29 6.50
N LEU A 102 0.89 -12.39 5.16
CA LEU A 102 -0.01 -11.62 4.30
C LEU A 102 -1.19 -12.51 3.90
N TYR A 103 -2.39 -12.10 4.26
CA TYR A 103 -3.61 -12.84 3.99
C TYR A 103 -4.33 -12.26 2.78
N ILE A 104 -4.67 -13.11 1.81
CA ILE A 104 -5.51 -12.75 0.68
C ILE A 104 -6.82 -13.54 0.78
N LYS A 105 -7.92 -12.84 1.12
CA LYS A 105 -9.22 -13.47 1.39
C LYS A 105 -10.37 -12.76 0.69
N LYS A 106 -11.39 -13.53 0.31
CA LYS A 106 -12.68 -12.95 -0.07
C LYS A 106 -13.35 -12.35 1.17
N VAL A 107 -13.96 -11.19 1.00
CA VAL A 107 -14.71 -10.48 2.04
C VAL A 107 -15.95 -9.83 1.44
N LYS A 108 -16.85 -9.36 2.29
CA LYS A 108 -18.01 -8.56 1.90
C LYS A 108 -17.95 -7.24 2.67
N LEU A 109 -17.98 -6.12 1.96
CA LEU A 109 -17.96 -4.78 2.56
C LEU A 109 -19.15 -4.01 1.99
N TYR A 110 -20.03 -3.49 2.86
CA TYR A 110 -21.29 -2.86 2.44
C TYR A 110 -22.11 -3.74 1.47
N GLY A 111 -22.15 -5.06 1.72
CA GLY A 111 -22.84 -6.02 0.85
C GLY A 111 -22.14 -6.35 -0.48
N ILE A 112 -21.02 -5.70 -0.80
CA ILE A 112 -20.28 -5.89 -2.05
C ILE A 112 -19.13 -6.87 -1.82
N GLU A 113 -19.10 -7.97 -2.58
CA GLU A 113 -17.97 -8.90 -2.53
C GLU A 113 -16.67 -8.23 -2.99
N ALA A 114 -15.57 -8.57 -2.32
CA ALA A 114 -14.25 -8.09 -2.65
C ALA A 114 -13.18 -9.14 -2.33
N LEU A 115 -12.00 -8.97 -2.93
CA LEU A 115 -10.77 -9.63 -2.53
C LEU A 115 -9.94 -8.65 -1.71
N LYS A 116 -9.54 -9.01 -0.49
CA LYS A 116 -8.75 -8.16 0.42
C LYS A 116 -7.41 -8.81 0.71
N GLU A 117 -6.37 -8.02 0.60
CA GLU A 117 -5.02 -8.28 1.11
C GLU A 117 -4.81 -7.53 2.43
N TYR A 118 -4.33 -8.21 3.47
CA TYR A 118 -4.08 -7.59 4.76
C TYR A 118 -3.07 -8.39 5.59
N LYS A 119 -2.55 -7.78 6.65
CA LYS A 119 -1.82 -8.48 7.72
C LYS A 119 -2.49 -8.27 9.07
N THR A 120 -2.13 -9.13 10.01
CA THR A 120 -2.48 -9.00 11.44
C THR A 120 -1.25 -8.96 12.35
N THR A 121 -0.08 -9.36 11.85
CA THR A 121 1.20 -9.23 12.55
C THR A 121 1.48 -7.77 12.90
N ASN A 122 1.81 -7.50 14.16
CA ASN A 122 2.00 -6.16 14.71
C ASN A 122 0.82 -5.23 14.44
N ILE A 123 -0.40 -5.78 14.50
CA ILE A 123 -1.72 -5.16 14.29
C ILE A 123 -2.26 -5.18 12.86
N TYR A 124 -3.58 -5.00 12.78
CA TYR A 124 -4.36 -4.99 11.55
C TYR A 124 -3.92 -3.89 10.59
N PHE A 125 -3.64 -4.28 9.34
CA PHE A 125 -3.40 -3.36 8.24
C PHE A 125 -3.88 -3.96 6.92
N PHE A 126 -4.87 -3.36 6.26
CA PHE A 126 -5.21 -3.72 4.87
C PHE A 126 -4.22 -3.09 3.89
N HIS A 127 -3.75 -3.84 2.91
CA HIS A 127 -2.87 -3.33 1.85
C HIS A 127 -3.69 -2.94 0.62
N SER A 128 -4.52 -3.87 0.13
CA SER A 128 -5.28 -3.73 -1.10
C SER A 128 -6.66 -4.38 -1.01
N ILE A 129 -7.65 -3.80 -1.70
CA ILE A 129 -9.01 -4.34 -1.80
C ILE A 129 -9.51 -4.16 -3.23
N ILE A 130 -9.94 -5.24 -3.88
CA ILE A 130 -10.52 -5.25 -5.23
C ILE A 130 -11.96 -5.74 -5.14
N PHE A 131 -12.92 -4.86 -5.46
CA PHE A 131 -14.35 -5.15 -5.37
C PHE A 131 -14.87 -5.76 -6.66
N LYS A 132 -15.92 -6.59 -6.56
CA LYS A 132 -16.57 -7.27 -7.70
C LYS A 132 -17.17 -6.33 -8.75
N ASN A 133 -17.37 -5.06 -8.41
CA ASN A 133 -17.86 -4.03 -9.32
C ASN A 133 -16.73 -3.25 -9.99
N GLY A 134 -15.45 -3.61 -9.77
CA GLY A 134 -14.27 -3.09 -10.47
C GLY A 134 -13.55 -1.97 -9.74
N TRP A 135 -14.00 -1.65 -8.53
CA TRP A 135 -13.35 -0.66 -7.67
C TRP A 135 -12.10 -1.23 -7.00
N TYR A 136 -11.13 -0.36 -6.74
CA TYR A 136 -9.88 -0.69 -6.06
C TYR A 136 -9.62 0.29 -4.92
N LEU A 137 -9.14 -0.23 -3.78
CA LEU A 137 -8.64 0.55 -2.65
C LEU A 137 -7.24 0.06 -2.28
N ALA A 138 -6.38 0.97 -1.84
CA ALA A 138 -5.12 0.61 -1.22
C ALA A 138 -4.66 1.65 -0.21
N THR A 139 -3.79 1.24 0.72
CA THR A 139 -3.19 2.16 1.69
C THR A 139 -1.77 1.74 2.06
N GLY A 140 -0.95 2.74 2.37
CA GLY A 140 0.37 2.59 2.99
C GLY A 140 0.51 3.58 4.12
N GLY A 141 1.47 3.35 5.01
CA GLY A 141 1.74 4.23 6.15
C GLY A 141 2.12 3.44 7.39
N SER A 142 2.09 4.12 8.52
CA SER A 142 2.35 3.53 9.83
C SER A 142 1.25 2.57 10.25
N ASP A 143 1.62 1.57 11.04
CA ASP A 143 0.68 0.63 11.63
C ASP A 143 -0.20 1.36 12.66
N ASN A 144 -1.45 1.64 12.31
CA ASN A 144 -2.47 2.13 13.24
C ASN A 144 -3.83 1.53 12.84
N PRO A 145 -4.41 0.62 13.67
CA PRO A 145 -5.57 -0.16 13.25
C PRO A 145 -6.85 0.70 13.20
N LYS A 146 -6.94 1.74 14.05
CA LYS A 146 -8.09 2.67 14.04
C LYS A 146 -8.11 3.47 12.74
N VAL A 147 -6.97 4.05 12.36
CA VAL A 147 -6.84 4.80 11.10
C VAL A 147 -7.03 3.88 9.89
N ASN A 148 -6.41 2.70 9.90
CA ASN A 148 -6.49 1.75 8.80
C ASN A 148 -7.94 1.24 8.60
N LYS A 149 -8.66 0.85 9.67
CA LYS A 149 -10.08 0.50 9.59
C LYS A 149 -10.95 1.67 9.11
N TYR A 150 -10.66 2.90 9.56
CA TYR A 150 -11.37 4.09 9.11
C TYR A 150 -11.21 4.32 7.60
N LEU A 151 -9.97 4.28 7.08
CA LEU A 151 -9.69 4.45 5.66
C LEU A 151 -10.35 3.35 4.81
N GLN A 152 -10.33 2.11 5.29
CA GLN A 152 -11.05 0.99 4.65
C GLN A 152 -12.54 1.31 4.51
N ASN A 153 -13.19 1.68 5.63
CA ASN A 153 -14.62 1.93 5.65
C ASN A 153 -15.01 3.16 4.83
N LEU A 154 -14.20 4.23 4.87
CA LEU A 154 -14.39 5.41 4.06
C LEU A 154 -14.30 5.10 2.55
N GLY A 155 -13.29 4.30 2.16
CA GLY A 155 -13.14 3.80 0.79
C GLY A 155 -14.32 2.93 0.36
N ALA A 156 -14.69 1.93 1.18
CA ALA A 156 -15.81 1.04 0.89
C ALA A 156 -17.15 1.80 0.80
N LYS A 157 -17.33 2.87 1.58
CA LYS A 157 -18.49 3.76 1.48
C LYS A 157 -18.51 4.54 0.17
N MET A 158 -17.36 4.99 -0.34
CA MET A 158 -17.27 5.59 -1.69
C MET A 158 -17.61 4.58 -2.78
N VAL A 159 -17.18 3.33 -2.64
CA VAL A 159 -17.53 2.24 -3.55
C VAL A 159 -19.02 1.97 -3.54
N TYR A 160 -19.63 1.87 -2.35
CA TYR A 160 -21.06 1.66 -2.18
C TYR A 160 -21.89 2.79 -2.82
N LYS A 161 -21.48 4.06 -2.59
CA LYS A 161 -22.10 5.23 -3.22
C LYS A 161 -21.73 5.43 -4.69
N ASN A 162 -20.89 4.54 -5.25
CA ASN A 162 -20.40 4.57 -6.62
C ASN A 162 -19.79 5.94 -7.03
N THR A 163 -19.11 6.63 -6.11
CA THR A 163 -18.55 7.96 -6.37
C THR A 163 -17.28 8.24 -5.57
N ILE A 164 -16.27 8.80 -6.26
CA ILE A 164 -15.08 9.38 -5.62
C ILE A 164 -15.40 10.85 -5.30
N ASN A 165 -15.54 11.12 -4.01
CA ASN A 165 -16.02 12.39 -3.46
C ASN A 165 -14.86 13.18 -2.80
N SER A 166 -14.72 14.46 -3.13
CA SER A 166 -13.65 15.33 -2.62
C SER A 166 -13.67 15.52 -1.11
N VAL A 167 -14.85 15.60 -0.47
CA VAL A 167 -15.01 15.69 0.98
C VAL A 167 -14.47 14.42 1.65
N TYR A 168 -14.77 13.25 1.08
CA TYR A 168 -14.21 12.00 1.59
C TYR A 168 -12.70 11.90 1.34
N MET A 169 -12.19 12.35 0.20
CA MET A 169 -10.73 12.42 -0.01
C MET A 169 -10.03 13.38 0.97
N LYS A 170 -10.64 14.52 1.32
CA LYS A 170 -10.13 15.42 2.36
C LYS A 170 -10.13 14.76 3.74
N LYS A 171 -11.16 13.98 4.08
CA LYS A 171 -11.19 13.18 5.32
C LYS A 171 -10.09 12.11 5.34
N ALA A 172 -9.86 11.44 4.20
CA ALA A 172 -8.76 10.49 4.06
C ALA A 172 -7.41 11.19 4.29
N MET A 173 -7.17 12.34 3.65
CA MET A 173 -5.95 13.14 3.84
C MET A 173 -5.71 13.49 5.31
N LYS A 174 -6.73 13.96 6.05
CA LYS A 174 -6.60 14.26 7.49
C LYS A 174 -6.11 13.03 8.28
N LYS A 175 -6.62 11.84 7.96
CA LYS A 175 -6.23 10.60 8.64
C LYS A 175 -4.85 10.10 8.23
N VAL A 176 -4.48 10.21 6.96
CA VAL A 176 -3.11 9.92 6.53
C VAL A 176 -2.11 10.90 7.17
N LYS A 177 -2.45 12.19 7.28
CA LYS A 177 -1.64 13.19 8.02
C LYS A 177 -1.40 12.80 9.47
N SER A 178 -2.42 12.30 10.17
CA SER A 178 -2.28 11.87 11.56
C SER A 178 -1.32 10.69 11.77
N LEU A 179 -0.90 10.00 10.70
CA LEU A 179 0.11 8.94 10.79
C LEU A 179 1.55 9.45 10.64
N GLY A 180 1.76 10.73 10.28
CA GLY A 180 3.07 11.28 9.94
C GLY A 180 3.53 10.93 8.51
N LEU A 181 3.13 9.76 8.01
CA LEU A 181 3.46 9.29 6.66
C LEU A 181 2.40 8.30 6.13
N GLY A 182 2.19 8.26 4.83
CA GLY A 182 1.34 7.25 4.20
C GLY A 182 0.69 7.67 2.91
N HIS A 183 -0.13 6.77 2.37
CA HIS A 183 -1.02 7.06 1.26
C HIS A 183 -2.35 6.32 1.39
N PHE A 184 -3.37 6.85 0.72
CA PHE A 184 -4.64 6.17 0.50
C PHE A 184 -5.12 6.42 -0.92
N ILE A 185 -5.64 5.37 -1.55
CA ILE A 185 -6.04 5.38 -2.95
C ILE A 185 -7.40 4.75 -3.10
N ILE A 186 -8.20 5.34 -3.98
CA ILE A 186 -9.42 4.74 -4.51
C ILE A 186 -9.43 4.89 -6.02
N LYS A 187 -9.77 3.82 -6.74
CA LYS A 187 -9.99 3.85 -8.18
C LYS A 187 -11.34 3.25 -8.54
N ALA A 188 -12.07 3.96 -9.38
CA ALA A 188 -13.32 3.54 -9.96
C ALA A 188 -13.10 2.71 -11.25
N PRO A 189 -14.10 1.91 -11.67
CA PRO A 189 -14.03 1.10 -12.89
C PRO A 189 -13.86 1.95 -14.16
N ASN A 190 -14.42 3.16 -14.16
CA ASN A 190 -14.34 4.11 -15.28
C ASN A 190 -12.98 4.81 -15.40
N GLY A 191 -11.99 4.45 -14.57
CA GLY A 191 -10.65 5.03 -14.58
C GLY A 191 -10.49 6.29 -13.72
N LYS A 192 -11.55 6.80 -13.07
CA LYS A 192 -11.41 7.89 -12.09
C LYS A 192 -10.63 7.39 -10.88
N VAL A 193 -9.64 8.17 -10.42
CA VAL A 193 -8.78 7.85 -9.28
C VAL A 193 -8.78 9.02 -8.31
N GLY A 194 -8.83 8.71 -7.02
CA GLY A 194 -8.52 9.63 -5.92
C GLY A 194 -7.26 9.15 -5.22
N VAL A 195 -6.29 10.04 -5.04
CA VAL A 195 -5.01 9.77 -4.37
C VAL A 195 -4.83 10.79 -3.25
N VAL A 196 -4.45 10.31 -2.07
CA VAL A 196 -3.88 11.12 -0.99
C VAL A 196 -2.54 10.54 -0.57
N ILE A 197 -1.54 11.39 -0.39
CA ILE A 197 -0.21 11.03 0.09
C ILE A 197 0.23 12.10 1.07
N TYR A 198 0.85 11.70 2.16
CA TYR A 198 1.47 12.62 3.10
C TYR A 198 2.79 12.05 3.60
N ASN A 199 3.77 12.92 3.81
CA ASN A 199 5.06 12.57 4.36
C ASN A 199 5.69 13.79 5.04
N TYR A 200 5.75 13.78 6.37
CA TYR A 200 6.45 14.77 7.20
C TYR A 200 6.34 16.22 6.70
N GLY A 201 5.11 16.71 6.51
CA GLY A 201 4.81 18.09 6.08
C GLY A 201 4.46 18.24 4.60
N VAL A 202 4.93 17.35 3.73
CA VAL A 202 4.59 17.38 2.30
C VAL A 202 3.29 16.60 2.06
N SER A 203 2.37 17.14 1.27
CA SER A 203 1.09 16.48 0.98
C SER A 203 0.70 16.56 -0.50
N LYS A 204 0.02 15.52 -0.97
CA LYS A 204 -0.61 15.49 -2.30
C LYS A 204 -2.02 14.94 -2.18
N LEU A 205 -3.01 15.71 -2.62
CA LEU A 205 -4.38 15.26 -2.85
C LEU A 205 -4.70 15.50 -4.32
N SER A 206 -5.14 14.45 -5.03
CA SER A 206 -5.50 14.59 -6.44
C SER A 206 -6.66 13.68 -6.79
N ILE A 207 -7.57 14.18 -7.62
CA ILE A 207 -8.65 13.39 -8.23
C ILE A 207 -8.57 13.63 -9.73
N PHE A 208 -8.40 12.56 -10.51
CA PHE A 208 -8.24 12.64 -11.96
C PHE A 208 -8.73 11.37 -12.63
N LYS A 209 -8.71 11.32 -13.96
CA LYS A 209 -9.07 10.13 -14.74
C LYS A 209 -7.84 9.59 -15.45
N MET A 210 -7.52 8.32 -15.22
CA MET A 210 -6.46 7.64 -15.96
C MET A 210 -6.93 7.27 -17.36
N LYS A 211 -6.04 7.42 -18.34
CA LYS A 211 -6.21 6.93 -19.70
C LYS A 211 -5.65 5.51 -19.84
N SER A 212 -6.13 4.77 -20.85
CA SER A 212 -5.54 3.49 -21.23
C SER A 212 -4.05 3.65 -21.55
N GLY A 213 -3.22 2.74 -21.06
CA GLY A 213 -1.76 2.81 -21.20
C GLY A 213 -1.06 3.62 -20.11
N GLU A 214 -1.77 4.20 -19.15
CA GLU A 214 -1.16 4.95 -18.03
C GLU A 214 -0.92 4.07 -16.80
N TYR A 215 0.07 4.46 -16.01
CA TYR A 215 0.34 3.89 -14.70
C TYR A 215 0.46 4.98 -13.62
N LEU A 216 0.25 4.55 -12.37
CA LEU A 216 0.57 5.28 -11.17
C LEU A 216 1.55 4.47 -10.31
N SER A 217 2.55 5.15 -9.75
CA SER A 217 3.41 4.65 -8.68
C SER A 217 3.23 5.57 -7.48
N ILE A 218 2.68 5.04 -6.40
CA ILE A 218 2.16 5.83 -5.28
C ILE A 218 2.86 5.37 -3.98
N PRO A 219 4.10 5.84 -3.74
CA PRO A 219 4.78 5.59 -2.48
C PRO A 219 4.18 6.45 -1.35
N ASN A 220 4.58 6.18 -0.10
CA ASN A 220 4.26 7.06 1.04
C ASN A 220 4.94 8.44 0.98
N SER A 221 5.52 8.84 -0.15
CA SER A 221 6.17 10.13 -0.35
C SER A 221 5.58 10.87 -1.55
N PRO A 222 4.98 12.06 -1.36
CA PRO A 222 4.41 12.84 -2.47
C PRO A 222 5.43 13.16 -3.57
N ASN A 223 6.69 13.37 -3.21
CA ASN A 223 7.76 13.77 -4.13
C ASN A 223 8.18 12.65 -5.09
N LEU A 224 7.84 11.40 -4.76
CA LEU A 224 8.15 10.22 -5.59
C LEU A 224 6.91 9.64 -6.27
N PHE A 225 5.77 10.33 -6.20
CA PHE A 225 4.59 9.98 -6.96
C PHE A 225 4.90 10.07 -8.47
N ARG A 226 4.61 9.00 -9.21
CA ARG A 226 4.73 8.97 -10.67
C ARG A 226 3.37 8.71 -11.30
N HIS A 227 3.02 9.52 -12.30
CA HIS A 227 1.90 9.30 -13.20
C HIS A 227 2.41 9.47 -14.62
N ASN A 228 2.47 8.38 -15.39
CA ASN A 228 3.04 8.40 -16.73
C ASN A 228 2.47 7.25 -17.58
N LYS A 229 2.80 7.18 -18.87
CA LYS A 229 2.53 6.03 -19.72
C LYS A 229 3.48 4.88 -19.38
N TYR A 230 3.00 3.64 -19.37
CA TYR A 230 3.88 2.47 -19.27
C TYR A 230 4.24 2.00 -20.69
N THR A 231 5.46 2.28 -21.12
CA THR A 231 6.02 1.80 -22.40
C THR A 231 6.70 0.45 -22.20
N VAL A 232 7.33 0.26 -21.05
CA VAL A 232 8.01 -0.98 -20.67
C VAL A 232 7.02 -2.13 -20.59
N LYS A 233 7.30 -3.20 -21.33
CA LYS A 233 6.54 -4.46 -21.28
C LYS A 233 5.03 -4.24 -21.49
N LYS A 234 4.66 -3.40 -22.46
CA LYS A 234 3.28 -2.98 -22.78
C LYS A 234 2.26 -4.13 -22.85
N ASN A 235 2.70 -5.31 -23.31
CA ASN A 235 1.87 -6.52 -23.46
C ASN A 235 1.99 -7.52 -22.28
N LYS A 236 2.79 -7.20 -21.25
CA LYS A 236 3.00 -8.03 -20.06
C LYS A 236 2.77 -7.19 -18.80
N SER A 237 1.51 -6.84 -18.55
CA SER A 237 1.11 -5.91 -17.48
C SER A 237 1.60 -6.32 -16.08
N VAL A 238 1.64 -7.62 -15.78
CA VAL A 238 2.19 -8.14 -14.52
C VAL A 238 3.69 -7.83 -14.39
N ASP A 239 4.45 -8.04 -15.45
CA ASP A 239 5.89 -7.76 -15.45
C ASP A 239 6.18 -6.26 -15.42
N ALA A 240 5.32 -5.46 -16.07
CA ALA A 240 5.39 -4.00 -16.00
C ALA A 240 5.12 -3.52 -14.57
N ALA A 241 4.10 -4.04 -13.90
CA ALA A 241 3.79 -3.68 -12.51
C ALA A 241 4.93 -4.05 -11.55
N ILE A 242 5.56 -5.21 -11.72
CA ILE A 242 6.75 -5.63 -10.95
C ILE A 242 7.92 -4.68 -11.19
N TYR A 243 8.19 -4.33 -12.45
CA TYR A 243 9.27 -3.41 -12.80
C TYR A 243 9.04 -2.00 -12.24
N ILE A 244 7.81 -1.48 -12.36
CA ILE A 244 7.45 -0.16 -11.84
C ILE A 244 7.59 -0.15 -10.31
N ALA A 245 7.10 -1.19 -9.61
CA ALA A 245 7.27 -1.32 -8.17
C ALA A 245 8.75 -1.41 -7.77
N GLY A 246 9.54 -2.23 -8.47
CA GLY A 246 10.96 -2.42 -8.19
C GLY A 246 11.79 -1.15 -8.42
N THR A 247 11.41 -0.28 -9.36
CA THR A 247 12.11 0.98 -9.68
C THR A 247 11.58 2.20 -8.92
N ASP A 248 10.54 2.06 -8.11
CA ASP A 248 10.14 3.10 -7.16
C ASP A 248 11.29 3.33 -6.18
N LYS A 249 11.82 4.56 -6.07
CA LYS A 249 12.99 4.83 -5.22
C LYS A 249 12.70 4.83 -3.71
N PHE A 250 11.44 4.79 -3.30
CA PHE A 250 11.06 4.85 -1.88
C PHE A 250 11.25 3.51 -1.15
N GLY A 251 11.40 3.51 0.18
CA GLY A 251 11.46 2.28 0.98
C GLY A 251 12.84 1.61 1.04
N VAL A 252 13.06 0.87 2.14
CA VAL A 252 14.38 0.39 2.58
C VAL A 252 14.44 -1.13 2.66
N ASN A 253 13.38 -1.74 3.15
CA ASN A 253 13.31 -3.16 3.49
C ASN A 253 12.74 -4.04 2.38
N ARG A 254 11.90 -3.44 1.53
CA ARG A 254 11.42 -3.93 0.24
C ARG A 254 11.25 -5.44 0.21
N ARG A 255 10.11 -5.88 0.76
CA ARG A 255 9.79 -7.29 0.97
C ARG A 255 9.08 -7.82 -0.26
N ASN A 256 7.75 -7.87 -0.22
CA ASN A 256 6.95 -8.48 -1.27
C ASN A 256 6.43 -7.43 -2.26
N ILE A 257 6.31 -7.82 -3.52
CA ILE A 257 5.42 -7.19 -4.49
C ILE A 257 4.32 -8.22 -4.78
N ILE A 258 3.08 -7.92 -4.36
CA ILE A 258 1.91 -8.71 -4.73
C ILE A 258 1.21 -8.02 -5.89
N VAL A 259 0.91 -8.78 -6.94
CA VAL A 259 0.32 -8.25 -8.18
C VAL A 259 -1.01 -8.92 -8.45
N TYR A 260 -2.01 -8.10 -8.76
CA TYR A 260 -3.36 -8.50 -9.14
C TYR A 260 -3.61 -8.08 -10.58
N ASN A 261 -3.67 -9.05 -11.51
CA ASN A 261 -4.15 -8.79 -12.87
C ASN A 261 -5.66 -9.03 -12.90
N VAL A 262 -6.40 -7.99 -13.28
CA VAL A 262 -7.84 -7.89 -13.14
C VAL A 262 -8.46 -7.77 -14.52
N GLU A 263 -9.35 -8.70 -14.84
CA GLU A 263 -10.13 -8.73 -16.08
C GLU A 263 -11.62 -8.66 -15.72
N ASN A 264 -12.32 -7.66 -16.28
CA ASN A 264 -13.75 -7.45 -16.11
C ASN A 264 -14.52 -8.07 -17.29
N PHE A 265 -15.45 -8.96 -16.99
CA PHE A 265 -16.30 -9.62 -17.98
C PHE A 265 -17.73 -9.12 -17.83
N LYS A 266 -18.34 -8.80 -18.96
CA LYS A 266 -19.78 -8.56 -19.07
C LYS A 266 -20.43 -9.82 -19.61
N TYR A 267 -21.52 -10.27 -19.02
CA TYR A 267 -22.27 -11.43 -19.51
C TYR A 267 -23.78 -11.23 -19.33
N LYS A 268 -24.58 -11.80 -20.24
CA LYS A 268 -26.03 -11.86 -20.11
C LYS A 268 -26.39 -13.09 -19.27
N ASN A 269 -27.25 -12.93 -18.27
CA ASN A 269 -27.76 -14.09 -17.51
C ASN A 269 -28.88 -14.75 -18.31
N LYS A 270 -28.93 -16.10 -18.34
CA LYS A 270 -29.96 -16.86 -19.04
C LYS A 270 -31.37 -16.53 -18.54
N LEU A 271 -31.50 -16.20 -17.25
CA LEU A 271 -32.78 -15.89 -16.59
C LEU A 271 -33.25 -14.43 -16.77
N ASN A 272 -32.36 -13.50 -17.15
CA ASN A 272 -32.73 -12.10 -17.26
C ASN A 272 -31.91 -11.42 -18.36
N LYS A 273 -32.34 -11.62 -19.62
CA LYS A 273 -31.62 -11.23 -20.84
C LYS A 273 -31.35 -9.73 -20.94
N ASN A 274 -32.13 -8.90 -20.23
CA ASN A 274 -32.06 -7.44 -20.24
C ASN A 274 -31.04 -6.87 -19.23
N LYS A 275 -30.54 -7.67 -18.27
CA LYS A 275 -29.56 -7.22 -17.27
C LYS A 275 -28.17 -7.73 -17.59
N LEU A 276 -27.26 -6.81 -17.90
CA LEU A 276 -25.85 -7.11 -18.10
C LEU A 276 -25.17 -7.33 -16.74
N ASN A 277 -24.76 -8.57 -16.48
CA ASN A 277 -24.05 -8.93 -15.26
C ASN A 277 -22.55 -8.72 -15.42
N LYS A 278 -21.85 -8.49 -14.32
CA LYS A 278 -20.40 -8.27 -14.29
C LYS A 278 -19.72 -9.35 -13.46
N LYS A 279 -18.67 -9.92 -14.01
CA LYS A 279 -17.75 -10.84 -13.32
C LYS A 279 -16.36 -10.22 -13.33
N ILE A 280 -15.60 -10.47 -12.28
CA ILE A 280 -14.20 -10.05 -12.23
C ILE A 280 -13.32 -11.25 -11.97
N LEU A 281 -12.41 -11.51 -12.90
CA LEU A 281 -11.32 -12.46 -12.70
C LEU A 281 -10.11 -11.71 -12.17
N ILE A 282 -9.60 -12.17 -11.04
CA ILE A 282 -8.38 -11.66 -10.44
C ILE A 282 -7.38 -12.80 -10.44
N LYS A 283 -6.31 -12.67 -11.23
CA LYS A 283 -5.15 -13.56 -11.18
C LYS A 283 -4.10 -12.90 -10.28
N ILE A 284 -3.40 -13.70 -9.47
CA ILE A 284 -2.53 -13.20 -8.41
C ILE A 284 -1.13 -13.76 -8.60
N TRP A 285 -0.14 -12.88 -8.54
CA TRP A 285 1.28 -13.21 -8.56
C TRP A 285 1.99 -12.55 -7.40
N ILE A 286 3.16 -13.07 -7.09
CA ILE A 286 4.04 -12.55 -6.06
C ILE A 286 5.49 -12.57 -6.51
N SER A 287 6.26 -11.59 -6.04
CA SER A 287 7.70 -11.55 -6.17
C SER A 287 8.33 -10.95 -4.91
N ASN A 288 9.57 -11.31 -4.64
CA ASN A 288 10.42 -10.62 -3.67
C ASN A 288 11.07 -9.43 -4.40
N ASP A 289 10.78 -8.21 -3.92
CA ASP A 289 11.30 -6.97 -4.51
C ASP A 289 12.83 -6.95 -4.56
N ASN A 290 13.50 -7.57 -3.58
CA ASN A 290 14.95 -7.73 -3.43
C ASN A 290 15.82 -6.45 -3.47
N GLY A 291 15.24 -5.29 -3.80
CA GLY A 291 15.91 -4.00 -3.78
C GLY A 291 16.88 -3.74 -4.92
N ARG A 292 17.07 -4.68 -5.86
CA ARG A 292 18.15 -4.62 -6.86
C ARG A 292 18.11 -3.38 -7.77
N TYR A 293 16.91 -2.89 -8.09
CA TYR A 293 16.73 -1.75 -8.99
C TYR A 293 16.91 -0.40 -8.30
N VAL A 294 17.15 -0.39 -6.99
CA VAL A 294 17.34 0.82 -6.19
C VAL A 294 18.57 0.75 -5.29
N GLY A 295 19.53 -0.13 -5.65
CA GLY A 295 20.79 -0.26 -4.91
C GLY A 295 20.62 -0.79 -3.48
N ARG A 296 19.63 -1.65 -3.25
CA ARG A 296 19.41 -2.31 -1.95
C ARG A 296 19.59 -3.82 -2.08
N ASN A 297 20.02 -4.45 -1.00
CA ASN A 297 20.12 -5.91 -0.91
C ASN A 297 19.10 -6.43 0.11
N THR A 298 17.87 -6.67 -0.35
CA THR A 298 16.78 -7.18 0.49
C THR A 298 16.27 -8.54 0.00
N GLY A 299 17.08 -9.25 -0.79
CA GLY A 299 16.71 -10.55 -1.36
C GLY A 299 16.47 -11.65 -0.33
N ASN A 300 16.90 -11.46 0.92
CA ASN A 300 16.59 -12.34 2.06
C ASN A 300 15.30 -11.93 2.79
N LYS A 301 14.67 -10.81 2.43
CA LYS A 301 13.45 -10.30 3.06
C LYS A 301 12.25 -10.61 2.18
N ALA A 302 11.43 -11.56 2.62
CA ALA A 302 10.11 -11.82 2.07
C ALA A 302 9.17 -12.27 3.19
N ASP A 303 7.88 -12.08 2.94
CA ASP A 303 6.80 -12.48 3.82
C ASP A 303 6.06 -13.69 3.25
N ASN A 304 5.53 -14.54 4.13
CA ASN A 304 4.64 -15.62 3.72
C ASN A 304 3.32 -15.03 3.22
N VAL A 305 2.70 -15.71 2.26
CA VAL A 305 1.39 -15.33 1.74
C VAL A 305 0.40 -16.48 1.84
N ILE A 306 -0.72 -16.23 2.51
CA ILE A 306 -1.77 -17.20 2.76
C ILE A 306 -2.94 -16.89 1.83
N PHE A 307 -3.22 -17.83 0.94
CA PHE A 307 -4.30 -17.72 -0.05
C PHE A 307 -5.06 -19.05 -0.16
N LYS A 308 -6.38 -19.01 0.04
CA LYS A 308 -7.27 -20.19 0.02
C LYS A 308 -6.77 -21.34 0.92
N GLY A 309 -6.32 -21.01 2.13
CA GLY A 309 -5.80 -21.99 3.10
C GLY A 309 -4.40 -22.53 2.78
N LYS A 310 -3.78 -22.15 1.65
CA LYS A 310 -2.42 -22.56 1.28
C LYS A 310 -1.43 -21.45 1.57
N THR A 311 -0.29 -21.82 2.15
CA THR A 311 0.82 -20.90 2.43
C THR A 311 1.85 -20.96 1.30
N VAL A 312 2.17 -19.80 0.72
CA VAL A 312 3.34 -19.59 -0.12
C VAL A 312 4.44 -19.04 0.79
N TYR A 313 5.42 -19.89 1.11
CA TYR A 313 6.48 -19.56 2.04
C TYR A 313 7.46 -18.53 1.45
N ALA A 314 7.95 -17.62 2.30
CA ALA A 314 8.87 -16.54 1.94
C ALA A 314 10.08 -17.02 1.12
N GLY A 315 10.74 -18.11 1.55
CA GLY A 315 11.93 -18.66 0.87
C GLY A 315 11.65 -19.23 -0.52
N SER A 316 10.38 -19.50 -0.85
CA SER A 316 9.94 -20.05 -2.13
C SER A 316 9.43 -18.99 -3.12
N ILE A 317 9.52 -17.71 -2.76
CA ILE A 317 9.10 -16.57 -3.58
C ILE A 317 10.29 -16.14 -4.46
N SER A 318 10.09 -16.17 -5.78
CA SER A 318 11.08 -15.71 -6.74
C SER A 318 11.38 -14.23 -6.56
N LYS A 319 12.66 -13.85 -6.69
CA LYS A 319 13.13 -12.46 -6.68
C LYS A 319 12.86 -11.78 -8.02
N ILE A 320 12.63 -10.46 -8.05
CA ILE A 320 12.43 -9.72 -9.30
C ILE A 320 13.65 -9.86 -10.25
N PRO A 321 13.42 -9.96 -11.58
CA PRO A 321 12.15 -9.77 -12.29
C PRO A 321 11.23 -11.01 -12.30
N ASN A 322 11.67 -12.13 -11.74
CA ASN A 322 10.88 -13.36 -11.73
C ASN A 322 9.72 -13.26 -10.74
N LYS A 323 8.70 -14.07 -10.96
CA LYS A 323 7.44 -14.04 -10.20
C LYS A 323 6.86 -15.43 -10.08
N ARG A 324 6.14 -15.67 -9.01
CA ARG A 324 5.38 -16.90 -8.78
C ARG A 324 3.89 -16.61 -8.93
N TYR A 325 3.20 -17.41 -9.73
CA TYR A 325 1.75 -17.42 -9.76
C TYR A 325 1.21 -18.14 -8.52
N ILE A 326 0.24 -17.54 -7.82
CA ILE A 326 -0.32 -18.13 -6.59
C ILE A 326 -1.80 -18.53 -6.73
N GLY A 327 -2.47 -18.07 -7.79
CA GLY A 327 -3.81 -18.55 -8.14
C GLY A 327 -4.75 -17.47 -8.68
N LYS A 328 -6.05 -17.80 -8.77
CA LYS A 328 -7.10 -16.92 -9.27
C LYS A 328 -8.36 -16.92 -8.41
N VAL A 329 -9.09 -15.82 -8.48
CA VAL A 329 -10.40 -15.61 -7.87
C VAL A 329 -11.37 -15.07 -8.91
N LEU A 330 -12.56 -15.66 -8.97
CA LEU A 330 -13.71 -15.09 -9.67
C LEU A 330 -14.67 -14.50 -8.64
N LEU A 331 -15.00 -13.22 -8.80
CA LEU A 331 -16.04 -12.51 -8.05
C LEU A 331 -17.29 -12.38 -8.93
N LYS A 332 -18.48 -12.68 -8.39
CA LYS A 332 -19.74 -12.79 -9.15
C LYS A 332 -20.81 -11.84 -8.60
#